data_AF-A0A8H6TAC9-F1
#
_entry.id   AF-A0A8H6TAC9-F1
#
_cell.length_a   1.000
_cell.length_b   1.000
_cell.length_c   1.000
_cell.angle_alpha   90.00
_cell.angle_beta   90.00
_cell.angle_gamma   90.00
#
_symmetry.space_group_name_H-M   'P 1'
#
loop_
_entity.id
_entity.type
_entity.pdbx_description
1 polymer ?
#
loop_
_entity_poly.entity_id
_entity_poly.type
_entity_poly.pdbx_seq_one_letter_code
_entity_poly.pdbx_strand_id
1 'polypeptide(L)'
;MFSQLFAATLLVAVVSGTPLQTRQSCSSTYSVVSGDTCSAIEGRFGVSDATLHALNPSINSGCTNLQIGQVLCLSSSGGGSPSGCGSTYTVVSGDTCAAIERKTGVSDATLHSSNPSINSGCTNLQIGQVLCLGGGGGSTPPSGGQTFNGLATYYDPNGGFGSCGTPLQNGDFIVALGEGHYDGGAHCGKTVNVQYKGKTIQVVAQDRCPGCQGANGIDLSEGAMAALDPNYIFDGVINVVWGFA
;
A
#
# COMPACT_ATOMS: atom_id res chain seq x y z
N MET A 1 32.88 -37.60 -67.55
CA MET A 1 33.22 -36.37 -66.79
C MET A 1 31.92 -35.64 -66.53
N PHE A 2 31.37 -35.85 -65.33
CA PHE A 2 30.07 -35.29 -64.92
C PHE A 2 30.28 -33.86 -64.41
N SER A 3 29.56 -32.89 -64.97
CA SER A 3 29.46 -31.53 -64.43
C SER A 3 27.99 -31.24 -64.16
N GLN A 4 27.56 -31.46 -62.91
CA GLN A 4 26.25 -31.05 -62.44
C GLN A 4 26.39 -29.69 -61.75
N LEU A 5 25.75 -28.67 -62.32
CA LEU A 5 25.53 -27.39 -61.65
C LEU A 5 24.62 -27.62 -60.44
N PHE A 6 25.11 -27.33 -59.24
CA PHE A 6 24.29 -27.22 -58.05
C PHE A 6 23.65 -25.83 -58.01
N ALA A 7 22.33 -25.76 -58.19
CA ALA A 7 21.55 -24.60 -57.81
C ALA A 7 21.37 -24.62 -56.28
N ALA A 8 22.05 -23.73 -55.56
CA ALA A 8 21.84 -23.52 -54.14
C ALA A 8 20.73 -22.48 -53.95
N THR A 9 19.48 -22.94 -53.84
CA THR A 9 18.38 -22.10 -53.34
C THR A 9 18.59 -21.87 -51.85
N LEU A 10 18.93 -20.62 -51.51
CA LEU A 10 19.08 -20.15 -50.14
C LEU A 10 17.69 -20.18 -49.45
N LEU A 11 17.41 -21.22 -48.68
CA LEU A 11 16.30 -21.23 -47.72
C LEU A 11 16.65 -20.26 -46.59
N VAL A 12 16.02 -19.09 -46.59
CA VAL A 12 15.97 -18.23 -45.40
C VAL A 12 15.09 -18.97 -44.39
N ALA A 13 15.70 -19.67 -43.45
CA ALA A 13 15.00 -20.13 -42.26
C ALA A 13 14.55 -18.88 -41.51
N VAL A 14 13.27 -18.52 -41.62
CA VAL A 14 12.60 -17.68 -40.63
C VAL A 14 12.68 -18.46 -39.32
N VAL A 15 13.65 -18.11 -38.49
CA VAL A 15 13.64 -18.48 -37.07
C VAL A 15 12.46 -17.73 -36.51
N SER A 16 11.30 -18.39 -36.45
CA SER A 16 10.17 -17.94 -35.65
C SER A 16 10.68 -17.84 -34.23
N GLY A 17 11.12 -16.65 -33.84
CA GLY A 17 11.45 -16.34 -32.46
C GLY A 17 10.21 -16.69 -31.66
N THR A 18 10.28 -17.79 -30.93
CA THR A 18 9.33 -18.06 -29.85
C THR A 18 9.28 -16.79 -29.02
N PRO A 19 8.10 -16.18 -28.78
CA PRO A 19 8.04 -15.04 -27.87
C PRO A 19 8.74 -15.49 -26.60
N LEU A 20 9.75 -14.72 -26.17
CA LEU A 20 10.40 -14.93 -24.89
C LEU A 20 9.28 -14.74 -23.85
N GLN A 21 8.66 -15.85 -23.44
CA GLN A 21 7.73 -15.87 -22.33
C GLN A 21 8.56 -15.33 -21.16
N THR A 22 8.28 -14.09 -20.78
CA THR A 22 8.81 -13.49 -19.56
C THR A 22 8.59 -14.53 -18.47
N ARG A 23 9.68 -15.06 -17.89
CA ARG A 23 9.56 -15.98 -16.76
C ARG A 23 8.75 -15.22 -15.72
N GLN A 24 7.50 -15.64 -15.52
CA GLN A 24 6.70 -15.16 -14.41
C GLN A 24 7.50 -15.49 -13.17
N SER A 25 8.16 -14.48 -12.61
CA SER A 25 8.85 -14.64 -11.34
C SER A 25 7.78 -14.94 -10.31
N CYS A 26 8.07 -15.87 -9.41
CA CYS A 26 7.15 -16.13 -8.33
C CYS A 26 7.34 -15.03 -7.27
N SER A 27 6.27 -14.33 -6.92
CA SER A 27 6.29 -13.27 -5.90
C SER A 27 5.99 -13.79 -4.50
N SER A 28 5.23 -14.87 -4.39
CA SER A 28 4.90 -15.53 -3.13
C SER A 28 5.02 -17.03 -3.26
N THR A 29 5.72 -17.68 -2.33
CA THR A 29 5.96 -19.12 -2.34
C THR A 29 5.51 -19.78 -1.04
N TYR A 30 5.19 -21.06 -1.10
CA TYR A 30 4.86 -21.89 0.06
C TYR A 30 5.53 -23.26 -0.05
N SER A 31 6.12 -23.74 1.05
CA SER A 31 6.71 -25.07 1.12
C SER A 31 5.68 -26.06 1.67
N VAL A 32 5.32 -27.07 0.89
CA VAL A 32 4.36 -28.11 1.26
C VAL A 32 4.83 -28.83 2.53
N VAL A 33 3.94 -28.97 3.50
CA VAL A 33 4.17 -29.74 4.73
C VAL A 33 3.30 -31.00 4.76
N SER A 34 3.55 -31.87 5.76
CA SER A 34 2.77 -33.09 5.93
C SER A 34 1.29 -32.76 6.16
N GLY A 35 0.40 -33.39 5.39
CA GLY A 35 -1.05 -33.22 5.49
C GLY A 35 -1.65 -32.16 4.57
N ASP A 36 -0.84 -31.46 3.78
CA ASP A 36 -1.35 -30.49 2.82
C ASP A 36 -2.07 -31.16 1.63
N THR A 37 -3.15 -30.52 1.16
CA THR A 37 -3.81 -30.78 -0.12
C THR A 37 -3.87 -29.47 -0.91
N CYS A 38 -4.06 -29.51 -2.24
CA CYS A 38 -4.30 -28.27 -2.99
C CYS A 38 -5.49 -27.50 -2.42
N SER A 39 -6.62 -28.17 -2.15
CA SER A 39 -7.80 -27.51 -1.56
C SER A 39 -7.53 -26.83 -0.21
N ALA A 40 -6.68 -27.40 0.65
CA ALA A 40 -6.30 -26.79 1.92
C ALA A 40 -5.34 -25.61 1.73
N ILE A 41 -4.39 -25.72 0.80
CA ILE A 41 -3.45 -24.65 0.44
C ILE A 41 -4.22 -23.51 -0.23
N GLU A 42 -5.07 -23.81 -1.20
CA GLU A 42 -6.01 -22.90 -1.85
C GLU A 42 -6.89 -22.20 -0.82
N GLY A 43 -7.55 -22.93 0.08
CA GLY A 43 -8.37 -22.31 1.12
C GLY A 43 -7.56 -21.41 2.05
N ARG A 44 -6.36 -21.86 2.45
CA ARG A 44 -5.47 -21.15 3.37
C ARG A 44 -4.91 -19.86 2.78
N PHE A 45 -4.49 -19.91 1.52
CA PHE A 45 -3.88 -18.79 0.82
C PHE A 45 -4.83 -18.12 -0.16
N GLY A 46 -6.10 -18.52 -0.17
CA GLY A 46 -7.18 -18.15 -1.09
C GLY A 46 -6.87 -18.23 -2.59
N VAL A 47 -5.75 -18.82 -3.01
CA VAL A 47 -5.42 -18.99 -4.44
C VAL A 47 -6.45 -19.90 -5.10
N SER A 48 -6.94 -19.56 -6.30
CA SER A 48 -7.86 -20.44 -7.03
C SER A 48 -7.12 -21.67 -7.57
N ASP A 49 -7.80 -22.81 -7.66
CA ASP A 49 -7.29 -24.04 -8.31
C ASP A 49 -6.67 -23.75 -9.68
N ALA A 50 -7.40 -22.98 -10.51
CA ALA A 50 -6.92 -22.57 -11.83
C ALA A 50 -5.61 -21.75 -11.76
N THR A 51 -5.49 -20.83 -10.80
CA THR A 51 -4.28 -20.04 -10.60
C THR A 51 -3.14 -20.89 -10.06
N LEU A 52 -3.40 -21.78 -9.10
CA LEU A 52 -2.39 -22.64 -8.49
C LEU A 52 -1.80 -23.59 -9.52
N HIS A 53 -2.64 -24.20 -10.38
CA HIS A 53 -2.18 -25.05 -11.49
C HIS A 53 -1.46 -24.26 -12.58
N ALA A 54 -1.92 -23.04 -12.91
CA ALA A 54 -1.24 -22.20 -13.89
C ALA A 54 0.18 -21.81 -13.45
N LEU A 55 0.37 -21.53 -12.16
CA LEU A 55 1.66 -21.15 -11.57
C LEU A 55 2.56 -22.33 -11.26
N ASN A 56 1.99 -23.53 -11.11
CA ASN A 56 2.73 -24.75 -10.79
C ASN A 56 2.39 -25.86 -11.79
N PRO A 57 2.90 -25.79 -13.04
CA PRO A 57 2.61 -26.77 -14.08
C PRO A 57 3.07 -28.19 -13.74
N SER A 58 3.89 -28.35 -12.70
CA SER A 58 4.30 -29.66 -12.17
C SER A 58 3.23 -30.35 -11.34
N ILE A 59 2.20 -29.64 -10.85
CA ILE A 59 1.07 -30.25 -10.13
C ILE A 59 0.10 -30.84 -11.18
N ASN A 60 -0.24 -32.12 -11.03
CA ASN A 60 -1.21 -32.78 -11.91
C ASN A 60 -2.64 -32.30 -11.61
N SER A 61 -3.57 -32.50 -12.53
CA SER A 61 -4.96 -32.01 -12.40
C SER A 61 -5.74 -32.56 -11.20
N GLY A 62 -5.26 -33.63 -10.56
CA GLY A 62 -5.88 -34.18 -9.35
C GLY A 62 -5.20 -33.71 -8.06
N CYS A 63 -4.16 -32.88 -8.16
CA CYS A 63 -3.26 -32.50 -7.08
C CYS A 63 -2.80 -33.68 -6.19
N THR A 64 -2.57 -34.85 -6.79
CA THR A 64 -2.18 -36.07 -6.07
C THR A 64 -0.66 -36.25 -5.96
N ASN A 65 0.11 -35.33 -6.52
CA ASN A 65 1.57 -35.44 -6.63
C ASN A 65 2.35 -34.38 -5.84
N LEU A 66 1.72 -33.74 -4.85
CA LEU A 66 2.42 -32.85 -3.93
C LEU A 66 3.45 -33.62 -3.10
N GLN A 67 4.65 -33.07 -2.97
CA GLN A 67 5.73 -33.64 -2.17
C GLN A 67 6.05 -32.73 -0.98
N ILE A 68 6.28 -33.32 0.20
CA ILE A 68 6.73 -32.56 1.37
C ILE A 68 8.05 -31.84 1.03
N GLY A 69 8.12 -30.54 1.31
CA GLY A 69 9.23 -29.66 0.96
C GLY A 69 9.17 -29.09 -0.47
N GLN A 70 8.19 -29.48 -1.28
CA GLN A 70 7.96 -28.87 -2.59
C GLN A 70 7.59 -27.39 -2.41
N VAL A 71 8.31 -26.50 -3.09
CA VAL A 71 8.01 -25.07 -3.10
C VAL A 71 6.98 -24.80 -4.20
N LEU A 72 5.78 -24.40 -3.81
CA LEU A 72 4.73 -23.95 -4.70
C LEU A 72 4.79 -22.44 -4.88
N CYS A 73 4.52 -22.00 -6.09
CA CYS A 73 4.28 -20.61 -6.41
C CYS A 73 2.81 -20.26 -6.19
N LEU A 74 2.54 -19.35 -5.25
CA LEU A 74 1.18 -18.91 -4.93
C LEU A 74 0.77 -17.67 -5.72
N SER A 75 1.73 -16.87 -6.21
CA SER A 75 1.46 -15.74 -7.09
C SER A 75 2.62 -15.44 -8.03
N SER A 76 2.33 -15.06 -9.28
CA SER A 76 3.34 -14.51 -10.20
C SER A 76 3.49 -13.00 -10.01
N SER A 77 4.71 -12.47 -10.12
CA SER A 77 5.02 -11.05 -10.31
C SER A 77 4.58 -10.50 -11.69
N GLY A 78 3.69 -11.21 -12.39
CA GLY A 78 3.23 -10.87 -13.75
C GLY A 78 2.10 -9.85 -13.80
N GLY A 79 1.50 -9.49 -12.66
CA GLY A 79 0.74 -8.24 -12.54
C GLY A 79 1.74 -7.14 -12.24
N GLY A 80 2.42 -6.64 -13.28
CA GLY A 80 3.44 -5.62 -13.10
C GLY A 80 2.93 -4.52 -12.18
N SER A 81 3.56 -4.35 -11.02
CA SER A 81 3.34 -3.16 -10.23
C SER A 81 3.57 -1.96 -11.16
N PRO A 82 2.68 -0.96 -11.20
CA PRO A 82 2.94 0.24 -11.97
C PRO A 82 4.27 0.81 -11.49
N SER A 83 5.25 0.90 -12.39
CA SER A 83 6.46 1.68 -12.14
C SER A 83 6.02 3.10 -11.77
N GLY A 84 6.29 3.55 -10.54
CA GLY A 84 5.78 4.80 -9.99
C GLY A 84 4.70 4.66 -8.91
N CYS A 85 4.35 3.43 -8.50
CA CYS A 85 3.48 3.23 -7.34
C CYS A 85 4.24 3.46 -6.03
N GLY A 86 3.83 4.45 -5.24
CA GLY A 86 4.49 4.80 -3.97
C GLY A 86 4.09 3.88 -2.82
N SER A 87 2.84 3.42 -2.80
CA SER A 87 2.32 2.49 -1.79
C SER A 87 1.56 1.36 -2.46
N THR A 88 1.83 0.13 -2.03
CA THR A 88 1.23 -1.07 -2.60
C THR A 88 0.50 -1.89 -1.53
N TYR A 89 -0.44 -2.70 -1.97
CA TYR A 89 -1.17 -3.66 -1.14
C TYR A 89 -1.19 -5.03 -1.82
N THR A 90 -0.83 -6.07 -1.09
CA THR A 90 -0.94 -7.44 -1.58
C THR A 90 -2.29 -8.02 -1.18
N VAL A 91 -3.11 -8.36 -2.19
CA VAL A 91 -4.42 -8.99 -2.00
C VAL A 91 -4.25 -10.30 -1.23
N VAL A 92 -5.08 -10.49 -0.21
CA VAL A 92 -5.18 -11.72 0.60
C VAL A 92 -6.56 -12.35 0.50
N SER A 93 -6.69 -13.58 0.99
CA SER A 93 -7.95 -14.33 0.97
C SER A 93 -9.09 -13.55 1.63
N GLY A 94 -10.23 -13.46 0.93
CA GLY A 94 -11.43 -12.76 1.41
C GLY A 94 -11.44 -11.25 1.16
N ASP A 95 -10.42 -10.69 0.51
CA ASP A 95 -10.42 -9.27 0.16
C ASP A 95 -11.50 -8.91 -0.86
N THR A 96 -12.14 -7.77 -0.61
CA THR A 96 -13.00 -7.04 -1.55
C THR A 96 -12.46 -5.62 -1.69
N CYS A 97 -12.84 -4.87 -2.74
CA CYS A 97 -12.52 -3.43 -2.87
C CYS A 97 -12.76 -2.69 -1.54
N ALA A 98 -13.99 -2.79 -1.01
CA ALA A 98 -14.37 -2.17 0.25
C ALA A 98 -13.55 -2.64 1.47
N ALA A 99 -13.12 -3.91 1.51
CA ALA A 99 -12.27 -4.40 2.60
C ALA A 99 -10.84 -3.84 2.52
N ILE A 100 -10.29 -3.77 1.31
CA ILE A 100 -8.97 -3.19 1.04
C ILE A 100 -9.01 -1.68 1.33
N GLU A 101 -10.02 -0.96 0.85
CA GLU A 101 -10.24 0.47 1.11
C GLU A 101 -10.30 0.76 2.60
N ARG A 102 -11.11 0.02 3.36
CA ARG A 102 -11.23 0.22 4.81
C ARG A 102 -9.93 -0.09 5.56
N LYS A 103 -9.16 -1.05 5.07
CA LYS A 103 -7.89 -1.49 5.68
C LYS A 103 -6.73 -0.56 5.35
N THR A 104 -6.71 0.01 4.16
CA THR A 104 -5.59 0.79 3.62
C THR A 104 -5.87 2.29 3.62
N GLY A 105 -7.13 2.70 3.72
CA GLY A 105 -7.56 4.09 3.62
C GLY A 105 -7.60 4.65 2.19
N VAL A 106 -7.35 3.83 1.16
CA VAL A 106 -7.49 4.25 -0.25
C VAL A 106 -8.97 4.40 -0.60
N SER A 107 -9.31 5.37 -1.45
CA SER A 107 -10.68 5.49 -1.97
C SER A 107 -10.95 4.47 -3.08
N ASP A 108 -12.21 4.03 -3.24
CA ASP A 108 -12.65 3.20 -4.37
C ASP A 108 -12.20 3.80 -5.71
N ALA A 109 -12.37 5.12 -5.89
CA ALA A 109 -11.95 5.84 -7.09
C ALA A 109 -10.44 5.74 -7.32
N THR A 110 -9.62 5.94 -6.28
CA THR A 110 -8.16 5.84 -6.36
C THR A 110 -7.70 4.40 -6.60
N LEU A 111 -8.36 3.42 -5.99
CA LEU A 111 -8.07 2.00 -6.16
C LEU A 111 -8.32 1.57 -7.60
N HIS A 112 -9.46 1.95 -8.19
CA HIS A 112 -9.79 1.64 -9.57
C HIS A 112 -8.95 2.44 -10.58
N SER A 113 -8.69 3.73 -10.32
CA SER A 113 -7.87 4.54 -11.22
C SER A 113 -6.41 4.10 -11.26
N SER A 114 -5.88 3.62 -10.13
CA SER A 114 -4.49 3.16 -10.01
C SER A 114 -4.30 1.71 -10.46
N ASN A 115 -5.40 0.95 -10.59
CA ASN A 115 -5.38 -0.44 -11.03
C ASN A 115 -6.44 -0.68 -12.12
N PRO A 116 -6.28 -0.14 -13.35
CA PRO A 116 -7.30 -0.27 -14.41
C PRO A 116 -7.62 -1.71 -14.82
N SER A 117 -6.82 -2.69 -14.38
CA SER A 117 -7.06 -4.11 -14.57
C SER A 117 -8.08 -4.71 -13.60
N ILE A 118 -8.42 -4.04 -12.48
CA ILE A 118 -9.50 -4.47 -11.60
C ILE A 118 -10.85 -4.01 -12.16
N ASN A 119 -11.85 -4.88 -12.13
CA ASN A 119 -13.21 -4.49 -12.51
C ASN A 119 -13.90 -3.74 -11.36
N SER A 120 -15.00 -3.05 -11.67
CA SER A 120 -15.76 -2.22 -10.72
C SER A 120 -16.34 -2.97 -9.51
N GLY A 121 -16.36 -4.31 -9.55
CA GLY A 121 -16.81 -5.14 -8.43
C GLY A 121 -15.68 -5.78 -7.63
N CYS A 122 -14.41 -5.53 -7.97
CA CYS A 122 -13.25 -6.28 -7.48
C CYS A 122 -13.40 -7.81 -7.60
N THR A 123 -14.26 -8.32 -8.49
CA THR A 123 -14.52 -9.77 -8.58
C THR A 123 -13.42 -10.53 -9.30
N ASN A 124 -12.47 -9.82 -9.88
CA ASN A 124 -11.29 -10.36 -10.56
C ASN A 124 -9.99 -10.16 -9.77
N LEU A 125 -10.06 -9.80 -8.49
CA LEU A 125 -8.89 -9.77 -7.62
C LEU A 125 -8.29 -11.16 -7.46
N GLN A 126 -6.99 -11.27 -7.62
CA GLN A 126 -6.23 -12.51 -7.42
C GLN A 126 -5.40 -12.41 -6.15
N ILE A 127 -5.31 -13.48 -5.37
CA ILE A 127 -4.52 -13.40 -4.15
C ILE A 127 -3.04 -13.43 -4.47
N GLY A 128 -2.30 -12.60 -3.74
CA GLY A 128 -0.93 -12.24 -4.06
C GLY A 128 -0.81 -11.21 -5.17
N GLN A 129 -1.92 -10.74 -5.79
CA GLN A 129 -1.91 -9.58 -6.67
C GLN A 129 -1.47 -8.36 -5.88
N VAL A 130 -0.49 -7.63 -6.40
CA VAL A 130 -0.05 -6.37 -5.81
C VAL A 130 -0.85 -5.25 -6.46
N LEU A 131 -1.74 -4.64 -5.69
CA LEU A 131 -2.48 -3.44 -6.07
C LEU A 131 -1.64 -2.21 -5.75
N CYS A 132 -1.70 -1.24 -6.64
CA CYS A 132 -1.23 0.09 -6.38
C CYS A 132 -2.28 0.87 -5.58
N LEU A 133 -1.91 1.35 -4.40
CA LEU A 133 -2.79 2.23 -3.60
C LEU A 133 -2.70 3.70 -4.04
N GLY A 134 -1.93 3.96 -5.11
CA GLY A 134 -1.60 5.27 -5.62
C GLY A 134 -0.11 5.59 -5.45
N GLY A 135 0.51 6.09 -6.52
CA GLY A 135 1.64 7.01 -6.43
C GLY A 135 1.08 8.41 -6.18
N GLY A 136 1.73 9.20 -5.30
CA GLY A 136 1.23 10.48 -4.81
C GLY A 136 0.42 11.29 -5.83
N GLY A 137 -0.89 11.42 -5.57
CA GLY A 137 -1.81 12.02 -6.54
C GLY A 137 -3.29 11.78 -6.21
N GLY A 138 -3.70 12.23 -5.03
CA GLY A 138 -5.10 12.19 -4.56
C GLY A 138 -5.35 13.10 -3.37
N SER A 139 -4.51 14.11 -3.22
CA SER A 139 -4.75 15.30 -2.44
C SER A 139 -5.67 16.22 -3.25
N THR A 140 -6.65 16.84 -2.63
CA THR A 140 -6.65 18.31 -2.72
C THR A 140 -5.79 18.80 -1.56
N PRO A 141 -4.50 19.11 -1.78
CA PRO A 141 -3.79 19.99 -0.88
C PRO A 141 -4.47 21.34 -0.99
N PRO A 142 -4.53 22.15 0.08
CA PRO A 142 -4.49 23.59 -0.12
C PRO A 142 -3.25 23.88 -0.95
N SER A 143 -3.46 24.60 -2.04
CA SER A 143 -2.46 24.97 -3.02
C SER A 143 -1.13 25.43 -2.40
N GLY A 144 -0.09 24.58 -2.40
CA GLY A 144 1.32 25.03 -2.38
C GLY A 144 2.25 24.57 -1.24
N GLY A 145 1.81 23.76 -0.26
CA GLY A 145 2.65 23.36 0.89
C GLY A 145 3.44 22.05 0.72
N GLN A 146 4.65 21.97 1.28
CA GLN A 146 5.37 20.69 1.45
C GLN A 146 4.62 19.77 2.43
N THR A 147 4.70 18.46 2.22
CA THR A 147 4.10 17.44 3.09
C THR A 147 5.18 16.62 3.78
N PHE A 148 4.88 16.19 5.00
CA PHE A 148 5.78 15.48 5.90
C PHE A 148 5.13 14.17 6.34
N ASN A 149 5.94 13.11 6.37
CA ASN A 149 5.58 11.85 7.03
C ASN A 149 6.15 11.89 8.45
N GLY A 150 5.30 11.68 9.45
CA GLY A 150 5.68 11.80 10.85
C GLY A 150 4.80 11.00 11.78
N LEU A 151 5.30 10.76 12.99
CA LEU A 151 4.53 10.12 14.06
C LEU A 151 3.66 11.18 14.74
N ALA A 152 2.38 10.89 14.89
CA ALA A 152 1.46 11.67 15.69
C ALA A 152 1.17 10.96 17.02
N THR A 153 1.31 11.70 18.10
CA THR A 153 0.81 11.37 19.43
C THR A 153 -0.34 12.31 19.79
N TYR A 154 -0.88 12.19 21.00
CA TYR A 154 -1.81 13.19 21.53
C TYR A 154 -1.42 13.71 22.91
N TYR A 155 -1.90 14.91 23.24
CA TYR A 155 -1.76 15.54 24.54
C TYR A 155 -3.03 16.29 24.99
N ASP A 156 -3.10 16.54 26.29
CA ASP A 156 -4.19 17.28 26.94
C ASP A 156 -3.70 18.63 27.47
N PRO A 157 -4.01 19.76 26.80
CA PRO A 157 -3.59 21.08 27.27
C PRO A 157 -4.27 21.51 28.58
N ASN A 158 -5.42 20.95 28.94
CA ASN A 158 -6.16 21.17 30.19
C ASN A 158 -6.41 22.64 30.54
N GLY A 159 -6.69 23.48 29.53
CA GLY A 159 -6.89 24.92 29.72
C GLY A 159 -5.60 25.73 29.86
N GLY A 160 -4.44 25.09 29.72
CA GLY A 160 -3.13 25.73 29.74
C GLY A 160 -2.87 26.59 28.50
N PHE A 161 -1.73 27.27 28.51
CA PHE A 161 -1.27 28.08 27.39
C PHE A 161 -0.25 27.30 26.58
N GLY A 162 -0.51 27.18 25.27
CA GLY A 162 0.51 26.68 24.34
C GLY A 162 1.62 27.70 24.13
N SER A 163 2.69 27.26 23.51
CA SER A 163 3.87 28.09 23.19
C SER A 163 3.56 29.26 22.26
N CYS A 164 2.42 29.22 21.56
CA CYS A 164 1.88 30.35 20.78
C CYS A 164 1.12 31.39 21.61
N GLY A 165 1.00 31.21 22.93
CA GLY A 165 0.49 32.21 23.87
C GLY A 165 -1.04 32.31 23.98
N THR A 166 -1.77 31.37 23.39
CA THR A 166 -3.24 31.30 23.52
C THR A 166 -3.66 30.17 24.47
N PRO A 167 -4.76 30.31 25.21
CA PRO A 167 -5.29 29.24 26.05
C PRO A 167 -5.89 28.13 25.16
N LEU A 168 -5.64 26.87 25.54
CA LEU A 168 -5.96 25.69 24.74
C LEU A 168 -6.83 24.71 25.55
N GLN A 169 -7.84 24.14 24.92
CA GLN A 169 -8.74 23.12 25.50
C GLN A 169 -8.49 21.75 24.87
N ASN A 170 -8.76 20.67 25.61
CA ASN A 170 -8.54 19.30 25.13
C ASN A 170 -9.35 19.00 23.86
N GLY A 171 -10.55 19.59 23.74
CA GLY A 171 -11.43 19.43 22.59
C GLY A 171 -11.08 20.30 21.38
N ASP A 172 -10.10 21.21 21.48
CA ASP A 172 -9.74 22.08 20.35
C ASP A 172 -9.11 21.27 19.23
N PHE A 173 -9.16 21.77 17.99
CA PHE A 173 -8.49 21.14 16.85
C PHE A 173 -7.12 21.78 16.65
N ILE A 174 -6.15 21.35 17.44
CA ILE A 174 -4.82 21.96 17.50
C ILE A 174 -3.72 20.91 17.36
N VAL A 175 -2.52 21.41 17.03
CA VAL A 175 -1.31 20.61 16.96
C VAL A 175 -0.14 21.33 17.66
N ALA A 176 0.65 20.56 18.39
CA ALA A 176 1.97 20.94 18.85
C ALA A 176 3.01 20.46 17.83
N LEU A 177 3.81 21.38 17.30
CA LEU A 177 4.81 21.09 16.28
C LEU A 177 6.15 20.71 16.92
N GLY A 178 6.82 19.69 16.38
CA GLY A 178 8.21 19.40 16.72
C GLY A 178 9.12 20.60 16.46
N GLU A 179 10.25 20.68 17.17
CA GLU A 179 11.18 21.85 17.16
C GLU A 179 11.46 22.45 15.78
N GLY A 180 11.84 21.61 14.82
CA GLY A 180 12.22 22.05 13.48
C GLY A 180 11.05 22.67 12.70
N HIS A 181 9.82 22.26 13.01
CA HIS A 181 8.61 22.76 12.36
C HIS A 181 7.91 23.84 13.17
N TYR A 182 8.18 23.95 14.48
CA TYR A 182 7.72 25.06 15.29
C TYR A 182 8.45 26.36 14.91
N ASP A 183 9.73 26.26 14.55
CA ASP A 183 10.59 27.36 14.04
C ASP A 183 10.49 28.64 14.89
N GLY A 184 10.70 28.50 16.20
CA GLY A 184 10.62 29.63 17.15
C GLY A 184 9.25 30.31 17.23
N GLY A 185 8.18 29.66 16.75
CA GLY A 185 6.82 30.18 16.72
C GLY A 185 6.42 30.82 15.39
N ALA A 186 7.28 30.76 14.35
CA ALA A 186 6.96 31.31 13.03
C ALA A 186 5.69 30.68 12.40
N HIS A 187 5.34 29.47 12.85
CA HIS A 187 4.17 28.73 12.39
C HIS A 187 2.96 28.81 13.32
N CYS A 188 3.01 29.62 14.38
CA CYS A 188 1.86 29.84 15.26
C CYS A 188 0.64 30.36 14.48
N GLY A 189 -0.53 29.78 14.76
CA GLY A 189 -1.79 30.11 14.11
C GLY A 189 -1.94 29.59 12.67
N LYS A 190 -0.93 28.90 12.12
CA LYS A 190 -1.03 28.29 10.79
C LYS A 190 -1.92 27.05 10.84
N THR A 191 -2.72 26.87 9.80
CA THR A 191 -3.50 25.66 9.60
C THR A 191 -2.60 24.54 9.07
N VAL A 192 -2.77 23.36 9.64
CA VAL A 192 -2.08 22.12 9.27
C VAL A 192 -3.14 21.11 8.88
N ASN A 193 -2.97 20.51 7.71
CA ASN A 193 -3.74 19.33 7.33
C ASN A 193 -3.03 18.10 7.89
N VAL A 194 -3.76 17.22 8.56
CA VAL A 194 -3.24 15.96 9.07
C VAL A 194 -4.09 14.83 8.52
N GLN A 195 -3.44 13.85 7.93
CA GLN A 195 -4.07 12.72 7.26
C GLN A 195 -3.63 11.40 7.87
N TYR A 196 -4.62 10.55 8.13
CA TYR A 196 -4.43 9.20 8.66
C TYR A 196 -5.55 8.28 8.17
N LYS A 197 -5.20 7.08 7.68
CA LYS A 197 -6.16 6.07 7.18
C LYS A 197 -7.21 6.66 6.22
N GLY A 198 -6.81 7.58 5.34
CA GLY A 198 -7.69 8.25 4.35
C GLY A 198 -8.57 9.38 4.91
N LYS A 199 -8.56 9.62 6.23
CA LYS A 199 -9.22 10.76 6.86
C LYS A 199 -8.26 11.94 6.94
N THR A 200 -8.74 13.13 6.60
CA THR A 200 -8.00 14.37 6.78
C THR A 200 -8.75 15.29 7.73
N ILE A 201 -8.03 15.84 8.71
CA ILE A 201 -8.53 16.92 9.57
C ILE A 201 -7.67 18.17 9.37
N GLN A 202 -8.26 19.32 9.66
CA GLN A 202 -7.53 20.59 9.77
C GLN A 202 -7.38 20.94 11.24
N VAL A 203 -6.15 21.24 11.63
CA VAL A 203 -5.80 21.67 12.98
C VAL A 203 -4.98 22.95 12.92
N VAL A 204 -4.91 23.69 14.02
CA VAL A 204 -4.12 24.92 14.11
C VAL A 204 -2.86 24.68 14.92
N ALA A 205 -1.71 25.07 14.41
CA ALA A 205 -0.46 25.05 15.16
C ALA A 205 -0.52 26.08 16.29
N GLN A 206 -0.60 25.60 17.53
CA GLN A 206 -0.74 26.45 18.72
C GLN A 206 0.27 26.15 19.82
N ASP A 207 1.06 25.09 19.64
CA ASP A 207 2.05 24.72 20.63
C ASP A 207 3.31 24.13 20.01
N ARG A 208 4.31 23.93 20.85
CA ARG A 208 5.61 23.34 20.55
C ARG A 208 5.70 22.02 21.28
N CYS A 209 6.24 21.02 20.61
CA CYS A 209 6.44 19.68 21.13
C CYS A 209 7.94 19.32 21.10
N PRO A 210 8.72 19.65 22.15
CA PRO A 210 10.13 19.29 22.22
C PRO A 210 10.38 17.78 22.25
N GLY A 211 9.40 17.01 22.74
CA GLY A 211 9.46 15.55 22.87
C GLY A 211 8.93 14.77 21.66
N CYS A 212 8.52 15.45 20.60
CA CYS A 212 7.91 14.78 19.45
C CYS A 212 8.87 13.83 18.76
N GLN A 213 8.36 12.66 18.39
CA GLN A 213 9.19 11.57 17.89
C GLN A 213 9.64 11.80 16.45
N GLY A 214 10.95 11.88 16.26
CA GLY A 214 11.56 12.06 14.94
C GLY A 214 11.45 13.50 14.42
N ALA A 215 12.03 13.74 13.24
CA ALA A 215 12.16 15.10 12.68
C ALA A 215 10.82 15.75 12.28
N ASN A 216 9.78 14.94 12.04
CA ASN A 216 8.46 15.38 11.59
C ASN A 216 7.35 14.99 12.57
N GLY A 217 7.69 14.66 13.81
CA GLY A 217 6.71 14.29 14.83
C GLY A 217 5.81 15.48 15.19
N ILE A 218 4.53 15.19 15.43
CA ILE A 218 3.53 16.16 15.88
C ILE A 218 2.73 15.60 17.06
N ASP A 219 2.18 16.48 17.88
CA ASP A 219 1.30 16.10 18.99
C ASP A 219 -0.06 16.75 18.79
N LEU A 220 -1.10 15.95 18.60
CA LEU A 220 -2.46 16.45 18.40
C LEU A 220 -3.14 16.64 19.76
N SER A 221 -4.04 17.62 19.88
CA SER A 221 -4.97 17.58 21.03
C SER A 221 -5.82 16.32 20.99
N GLU A 222 -6.35 15.89 22.14
CA GLU A 222 -7.31 14.79 22.24
C GLU A 222 -8.47 14.93 21.24
N GLY A 223 -9.06 16.13 21.13
CA GLY A 223 -10.15 16.42 20.19
C GLY A 223 -9.76 16.21 18.74
N ALA A 224 -8.56 16.64 18.34
CA ALA A 224 -8.02 16.41 17.01
C ALA A 224 -7.70 14.94 16.77
N MET A 225 -7.04 14.26 17.71
CA MET A 225 -6.68 12.85 17.59
C MET A 225 -7.92 11.97 17.52
N ALA A 226 -8.91 12.16 18.40
CA ALA A 226 -10.17 11.42 18.38
C ALA A 226 -10.97 11.65 17.09
N ALA A 227 -10.90 12.88 16.55
CA ALA A 227 -11.47 13.18 15.25
C ALA A 227 -10.70 12.50 14.11
N LEU A 228 -9.40 12.26 14.22
CA LEU A 228 -8.60 11.60 13.18
C LEU A 228 -8.70 10.06 13.27
N ASP A 229 -8.62 9.52 14.48
CA ASP A 229 -8.70 8.11 14.83
C ASP A 229 -9.55 7.91 16.10
N PRO A 230 -10.80 7.45 15.97
CA PRO A 230 -11.65 7.16 17.13
C PRO A 230 -11.12 6.07 18.07
N ASN A 231 -10.14 5.25 17.63
CA ASN A 231 -9.53 4.19 18.44
C ASN A 231 -8.15 4.58 19.01
N TYR A 232 -7.78 5.86 18.99
CA TYR A 232 -6.44 6.34 19.33
C TYR A 232 -5.91 5.88 20.70
N ILE A 233 -6.79 5.61 21.67
CA ILE A 233 -6.42 5.08 22.99
C ILE A 233 -5.76 3.69 22.89
N PHE A 234 -6.15 2.89 21.90
CA PHE A 234 -5.60 1.55 21.65
C PHE A 234 -4.46 1.56 20.64
N ASP A 235 -4.57 2.41 19.60
CA ASP A 235 -3.58 2.50 18.53
C ASP A 235 -2.31 3.26 18.98
N GLY A 236 -2.44 4.17 19.95
CA GLY A 236 -1.33 4.91 20.55
C GLY A 236 -0.67 5.87 19.56
N VAL A 237 0.61 5.65 19.27
CA VAL A 237 1.36 6.47 18.30
C VAL A 237 1.02 6.03 16.88
N ILE A 238 0.55 6.97 16.06
CA ILE A 238 0.11 6.69 14.68
C ILE A 238 1.01 7.37 13.66
N ASN A 239 1.23 6.73 12.50
CA ASN A 239 1.99 7.36 11.41
C ASN A 239 1.05 8.16 10.50
N VAL A 240 1.28 9.46 10.39
CA VAL A 240 0.43 10.40 9.65
C VAL A 240 1.21 11.10 8.53
N VAL A 241 0.46 11.62 7.57
CA VAL A 241 0.95 12.58 6.59
C VAL A 241 0.39 13.94 6.96
N TRP A 242 1.22 14.96 7.06
CA TRP A 242 0.75 16.30 7.40
C TRP A 242 1.48 17.39 6.64
N GLY A 243 0.91 18.59 6.58
CA GLY A 243 1.55 19.74 5.96
C GLY A 243 0.77 21.03 6.22
N PHE A 244 1.47 22.16 6.14
CA PHE A 244 0.83 23.47 6.24
C PHE A 244 -0.12 23.70 5.06
N ALA A 245 -1.30 24.26 5.36
CA ALA A 245 -2.30 24.69 4.40
C ALA A 245 -1.95 26.04 3.76
#